data_AF-A0A8I1U748-F1
#
_entry.id   AF-A0A8I1U748-F1
#
_cell.length_a   1.000
_cell.length_b   1.000
_cell.length_c   1.000
_cell.angle_alpha   90.00
_cell.angle_beta   90.00
_cell.angle_gamma   90.00
#
_symmetry.space_group_name_H-M   'P 1'
#
loop_
_entity.id
_entity.type
_entity.pdbx_description
1 polymer ?
#
loop_
_entity_poly.entity_id
_entity_poly.type
_entity_poly.pdbx_seq_one_letter_code
_entity_poly.pdbx_strand_id
1 'polypeptide(L)'
;MSDVNQSEDGAVREAGAQKSGVSRRHLVRAGLSAAPVLAALKSNTVLAGGDHTCIKPSTFSSLRAAQMKVSARREIKTDYECQSHGYWKNRDNGLPRDYKTTTKFLSTETGFTQNPASVFTGKSLQQVLESGGNQGNTALARHVVAAFLTAKAYQNDPSRVMLTQAQCRAIWNGQGVWQPFAGTTWTLSQTMAYFDLVYGPSFL
;
A
#
# COMPACT_ATOMS: atom_id res chain seq x y z
N MET A 1 -26.24 28.39 80.70
CA MET A 1 -26.99 29.08 79.64
C MET A 1 -26.09 29.02 78.42
N SER A 2 -26.19 27.99 77.57
CA SER A 2 -27.17 27.85 76.45
C SER A 2 -26.83 28.89 75.36
N ASP A 3 -26.57 28.64 74.08
CA ASP A 3 -26.92 27.61 73.07
C ASP A 3 -25.84 27.66 71.95
N VAL A 4 -25.34 26.59 71.32
CA VAL A 4 -25.85 25.71 70.23
C VAL A 4 -26.19 26.39 68.88
N ASN A 5 -25.40 26.00 67.85
CA ASN A 5 -25.65 25.91 66.39
C ASN A 5 -25.81 27.20 65.54
N GLN A 6 -25.42 27.28 64.26
CA GLN A 6 -25.15 26.30 63.20
C GLN A 6 -24.51 27.00 61.96
N SER A 7 -23.75 26.24 61.15
CA SER A 7 -23.69 26.24 59.65
C SER A 7 -23.37 27.54 58.87
N GLU A 8 -22.60 27.58 57.77
CA GLU A 8 -22.21 26.58 56.77
C GLU A 8 -21.04 27.12 55.91
N ASP A 9 -20.15 26.22 55.49
CA ASP A 9 -18.94 26.45 54.70
C ASP A 9 -19.28 26.36 53.19
N GLY A 10 -18.95 27.41 52.43
CA GLY A 10 -19.17 27.52 50.99
C GLY A 10 -17.86 27.77 50.25
N ALA A 11 -17.37 26.73 49.59
CA ALA A 11 -16.13 26.62 48.85
C ALA A 11 -15.92 27.67 47.73
N VAL A 12 -14.66 28.10 47.53
CA VAL A 12 -13.95 28.02 46.23
C VAL A 12 -12.44 27.94 46.50
N ARG A 13 -11.76 26.91 45.96
CA ARG A 13 -10.29 26.78 45.93
C ARG A 13 -9.79 27.12 44.54
N GLU A 14 -8.87 28.07 44.42
CA GLU A 14 -8.09 28.29 43.20
C GLU A 14 -6.58 28.24 43.47
N ALA A 15 -5.93 27.37 42.70
CA ALA A 15 -4.57 27.34 42.20
C ALA A 15 -3.37 27.81 43.05
N GLY A 16 -2.42 26.89 43.27
CA GLY A 16 -1.06 27.24 43.67
C GLY A 16 -0.05 26.08 43.59
N ALA A 17 0.76 26.10 42.52
CA ALA A 17 2.12 25.56 42.38
C ALA A 17 2.37 24.03 42.28
N GLN A 18 3.13 23.62 41.25
CA GLN A 18 4.51 23.13 41.43
C GLN A 18 5.30 23.04 40.10
N LYS A 19 6.57 23.45 40.17
CA LYS A 19 7.61 23.33 39.13
C LYS A 19 8.30 21.95 39.19
N SER A 20 8.72 21.43 38.04
CA SER A 20 10.06 20.83 37.74
C SER A 20 9.98 19.62 36.81
N GLY A 21 10.91 19.55 35.86
CA GLY A 21 11.33 18.27 35.25
C GLY A 21 11.33 18.24 33.73
N VAL A 22 12.51 18.42 33.13
CA VAL A 22 12.79 17.95 31.76
C VAL A 22 12.62 16.43 31.75
N SER A 23 11.59 15.91 31.07
CA SER A 23 11.35 14.47 30.93
C SER A 23 11.87 13.96 29.59
N ARG A 24 12.96 13.20 29.64
CA ARG A 24 13.46 12.36 28.54
C ARG A 24 12.72 11.02 28.58
N ARG A 25 12.08 10.67 27.46
CA ARG A 25 11.76 9.33 26.92
C ARG A 25 10.94 8.38 27.80
N HIS A 26 9.83 7.87 27.25
CA HIS A 26 9.74 6.43 26.97
C HIS A 26 8.66 6.12 25.92
N LEU A 27 9.09 5.40 24.88
CA LEU A 27 8.25 4.66 23.96
C LEU A 27 7.41 3.66 24.75
N VAL A 28 6.09 3.82 24.77
CA VAL A 28 5.18 2.71 25.08
C VAL A 28 4.65 2.18 23.76
N ARG A 29 5.25 1.08 23.33
CA ARG A 29 4.77 0.19 22.28
C ARG A 29 3.58 -0.59 22.88
N ALA A 30 2.36 -0.15 22.62
CA ALA A 30 1.15 -0.89 22.94
C ALA A 30 0.51 -1.39 21.63
N GLY A 31 0.47 -2.72 21.49
CA GLY A 31 -0.15 -3.40 20.36
C GLY A 31 -1.66 -3.20 20.36
N LEU A 32 -2.18 -2.66 19.26
CA LEU A 32 -3.61 -2.62 18.98
C LEU A 32 -3.81 -3.18 17.57
N SER A 33 -4.38 -4.38 17.53
CA SER A 33 -5.27 -4.93 16.50
C SER A 33 -5.32 -4.19 15.16
N ALA A 34 -4.62 -4.73 14.15
CA ALA A 34 -4.75 -4.33 12.76
C ALA A 34 -6.08 -4.88 12.18
N ALA A 35 -7.21 -4.20 12.41
CA ALA A 35 -8.50 -4.65 11.85
C ALA A 35 -9.65 -3.62 11.67
N PRO A 36 -9.45 -2.28 11.58
CA PRO A 36 -10.55 -1.45 11.06
C PRO A 36 -10.19 -0.53 9.87
N VAL A 37 -8.98 -0.63 9.30
CA VAL A 37 -8.58 0.29 8.22
C VAL A 37 -9.27 -0.03 6.89
N LEU A 38 -9.60 -1.31 6.62
CA LEU A 38 -10.19 -1.76 5.34
C LEU A 38 -11.63 -1.28 5.10
N ALA A 39 -12.44 -1.04 6.14
CA ALA A 39 -13.80 -0.55 5.96
C ALA A 39 -13.87 0.99 5.83
N ALA A 40 -13.05 1.71 6.60
CA ALA A 40 -12.91 3.17 6.48
C ALA A 40 -12.23 3.61 5.17
N LEU A 41 -11.51 2.69 4.52
CA LEU A 41 -10.91 2.83 3.19
C LEU A 41 -11.94 3.16 2.09
N LYS A 42 -13.21 2.71 2.21
CA LYS A 42 -14.26 2.97 1.20
C LYS A 42 -15.06 4.25 1.47
N SER A 43 -15.11 4.72 2.73
CA SER A 43 -16.08 5.74 3.16
C SER A 43 -15.56 7.18 3.14
N ASN A 44 -14.25 7.40 3.30
CA ASN A 44 -13.69 8.75 3.41
C ASN A 44 -12.86 9.20 2.20
N THR A 45 -12.68 8.32 1.21
CA THR A 45 -12.17 8.73 -0.10
C THR A 45 -13.35 9.20 -0.95
N VAL A 46 -13.83 10.42 -0.70
CA VAL A 46 -14.50 11.22 -1.74
C VAL A 46 -13.43 11.68 -2.74
N LEU A 47 -12.69 10.72 -3.27
CA LEU A 47 -11.81 10.84 -4.42
C LEU A 47 -12.55 10.08 -5.51
N ALA A 48 -13.29 10.83 -6.32
CA ALA A 48 -13.87 10.42 -7.60
C ALA A 48 -14.41 8.98 -7.66
N GLY A 49 -15.74 8.84 -7.56
CA GLY A 49 -16.45 7.56 -7.66
C GLY A 49 -16.11 6.74 -8.91
N GLY A 50 -15.13 5.87 -8.75
CA GLY A 50 -14.74 4.80 -9.68
C GLY A 50 -13.96 3.76 -8.91
N ASP A 51 -14.27 2.49 -9.11
CA ASP A 51 -13.83 1.34 -8.31
C ASP A 51 -12.30 1.08 -8.27
N HIS A 52 -11.46 1.92 -8.90
CA HIS A 52 -10.00 1.80 -8.92
C HIS A 52 -9.32 3.18 -8.87
N THR A 53 -8.55 3.47 -7.81
CA THR A 53 -7.72 4.69 -7.74
C THR A 53 -6.26 4.36 -8.01
N CYS A 54 -5.82 4.62 -9.24
CA CYS A 54 -4.44 4.42 -9.64
C CYS A 54 -3.54 5.54 -9.07
N ILE A 55 -2.91 5.35 -7.90
CA ILE A 55 -2.09 6.38 -7.23
C ILE A 55 -0.63 5.97 -7.01
N LYS A 56 0.32 6.88 -7.23
CA LYS A 56 1.75 6.57 -7.00
C LYS A 56 2.06 6.13 -5.55
N PRO A 57 3.14 5.35 -5.33
CA PRO A 57 3.56 4.91 -3.99
C PRO A 57 3.81 6.05 -2.98
N SER A 58 4.33 7.18 -3.45
CA SER A 58 4.56 8.39 -2.64
C SER A 58 3.24 9.06 -2.21
N THR A 59 2.25 9.10 -3.11
CA THR A 59 0.89 9.56 -2.83
C THR A 59 0.24 8.65 -1.79
N PHE A 60 0.34 7.33 -1.96
CA PHE A 60 -0.18 6.36 -0.99
C PHE A 60 0.42 6.56 0.40
N SER A 61 1.74 6.75 0.50
CA SER A 61 2.38 7.01 1.81
C SER A 61 1.91 8.31 2.43
N SER A 62 1.75 9.37 1.62
CA SER A 62 1.24 10.66 2.07
C SER A 62 -0.19 10.56 2.60
N LEU A 63 -1.05 9.85 1.86
CA LEU A 63 -2.44 9.60 2.26
C LEU A 63 -2.49 8.79 3.53
N ARG A 64 -1.71 7.70 3.63
CA ARG A 64 -1.66 6.87 4.82
C ARG A 64 -1.24 7.67 6.06
N ALA A 65 -0.25 8.55 5.95
CA ALA A 65 0.15 9.46 7.03
C ALA A 65 -0.98 10.42 7.43
N ALA A 66 -1.78 10.88 6.47
CA ALA A 66 -2.95 11.72 6.68
C ALA A 66 -4.24 10.95 7.03
N GLN A 67 -4.15 9.67 7.44
CA GLN A 67 -5.31 8.81 7.72
C GLN A 67 -6.28 8.70 6.53
N MET A 68 -5.72 8.65 5.31
CA MET A 68 -6.42 8.63 4.02
C MET A 68 -7.30 9.85 3.77
N LYS A 69 -7.10 10.96 4.51
CA LYS A 69 -7.80 12.22 4.28
C LYS A 69 -7.08 13.03 3.22
N VAL A 70 -7.85 13.52 2.26
CA VAL A 70 -7.39 14.51 1.28
C VAL A 70 -7.78 15.87 1.81
N SER A 71 -6.81 16.77 2.01
CA SER A 71 -7.09 18.17 2.27
C SER A 71 -7.86 18.75 1.08
N ALA A 72 -8.93 19.53 1.34
CA ALA A 72 -9.89 20.04 0.34
C ALA A 72 -9.30 20.84 -0.86
N ARG A 73 -7.98 21.05 -0.93
CA ARG A 73 -7.29 21.75 -2.03
C ARG A 73 -6.16 20.94 -2.69
N ARG A 74 -5.98 19.66 -2.35
CA ARG A 74 -4.93 18.83 -2.95
C ARG A 74 -5.52 17.99 -4.07
N GLU A 75 -5.17 18.32 -5.31
CA GLU A 75 -5.43 17.46 -6.46
C GLU A 75 -4.49 16.25 -6.41
N ILE A 76 -5.06 15.05 -6.52
CA ILE A 76 -4.30 13.81 -6.58
C ILE A 76 -4.40 13.29 -8.00
N LYS A 77 -3.24 13.14 -8.63
CA LYS A 77 -3.16 12.54 -9.96
C LYS A 77 -3.58 11.06 -9.89
N THR A 78 -4.73 10.71 -10.47
CA THR A 78 -5.32 9.35 -10.49
C THR A 78 -5.48 8.77 -11.89
N ASP A 79 -5.13 9.51 -12.95
CA ASP A 79 -5.13 9.13 -14.37
C ASP A 79 -3.92 8.25 -14.75
N TYR A 80 -3.29 7.60 -13.78
CA TYR A 80 -2.25 6.62 -14.08
C TYR A 80 -2.86 5.34 -14.63
N GLU A 81 -2.13 4.70 -15.53
CA GLU A 81 -2.50 3.39 -16.05
C GLU A 81 -2.21 2.34 -14.98
N CYS A 82 -3.27 1.71 -14.48
CA CYS A 82 -3.17 0.56 -13.60
C CYS A 82 -4.18 -0.49 -14.03
N GLN A 83 -3.67 -1.63 -14.46
CA GLN A 83 -4.47 -2.75 -14.92
C GLN A 83 -4.18 -3.94 -13.99
N SER A 84 -5.24 -4.57 -13.49
CA SER A 84 -5.12 -5.68 -12.54
C SER A 84 -4.54 -6.93 -13.20
N HIS A 85 -4.13 -7.90 -12.38
CA HIS A 85 -3.71 -9.20 -12.92
C HIS A 85 -4.84 -9.91 -13.67
N GLY A 86 -6.11 -9.74 -13.26
CA GLY A 86 -7.28 -10.27 -13.96
C GLY A 86 -7.46 -9.67 -15.36
N TYR A 87 -7.17 -8.37 -15.52
CA TYR A 87 -7.15 -7.73 -16.85
C TYR A 87 -6.06 -8.36 -17.73
N TRP A 88 -4.81 -8.41 -17.24
CA TRP A 88 -3.68 -8.90 -18.01
C TRP A 88 -3.73 -10.40 -18.27
N LYS A 89 -4.42 -11.18 -17.44
CA LYS A 89 -4.67 -12.59 -17.69
C LYS A 89 -5.44 -12.81 -19.01
N ASN A 90 -6.39 -11.92 -19.30
CA ASN A 90 -7.33 -12.08 -20.41
C ASN A 90 -7.07 -11.13 -21.60
N ARG A 91 -6.09 -10.22 -21.51
CA ARG A 91 -5.84 -9.19 -22.53
C ARG A 91 -4.34 -8.97 -22.78
N ASP A 92 -4.02 -8.56 -24.02
CA ASP A 92 -2.65 -8.32 -24.52
C ASP A 92 -2.43 -6.86 -24.92
N ASN A 93 -3.13 -5.92 -24.27
CA ASN A 93 -3.16 -4.52 -24.72
C ASN A 93 -1.75 -3.91 -24.86
N GLY A 94 -1.39 -3.46 -26.06
CA GLY A 94 -0.09 -2.84 -26.35
C GLY A 94 1.11 -3.78 -26.30
N LEU A 95 0.91 -5.09 -26.17
CA LEU A 95 1.97 -6.10 -26.15
C LEU A 95 1.89 -7.04 -27.36
N PRO A 96 3.01 -7.61 -27.81
CA PRO A 96 2.98 -8.70 -28.79
C PRO A 96 2.14 -9.89 -28.28
N ARG A 97 1.38 -10.53 -29.18
CA ARG A 97 0.38 -11.57 -28.87
C ARG A 97 0.92 -12.74 -28.05
N ASP A 98 2.20 -13.10 -28.24
CA ASP A 98 2.83 -14.24 -27.56
C ASP A 98 3.81 -13.80 -26.45
N TYR A 99 3.85 -12.50 -26.13
CA TYR A 99 4.82 -11.98 -25.19
C TYR A 99 4.70 -12.66 -23.81
N LYS A 100 3.49 -12.78 -23.27
CA LYS A 100 3.28 -13.35 -21.94
C LYS A 100 3.49 -14.87 -21.87
N THR A 101 3.28 -15.57 -22.98
CA THR A 101 3.39 -17.04 -23.05
C THR A 101 4.82 -17.48 -23.31
N THR A 102 5.59 -16.70 -24.07
CA THR A 102 7.00 -16.97 -24.39
C THR A 102 7.96 -16.46 -23.33
N THR A 103 7.68 -15.29 -22.75
CA THR A 103 8.56 -14.68 -21.74
C THR A 103 8.47 -15.42 -20.41
N LYS A 104 9.61 -15.91 -19.93
CA LYS A 104 9.71 -16.55 -18.61
C LYS A 104 9.69 -15.49 -17.51
N PHE A 105 8.94 -15.79 -16.44
CA PHE A 105 8.86 -14.92 -15.28
C PHE A 105 10.24 -14.71 -14.67
N LEU A 106 10.98 -15.79 -14.42
CA LEU A 106 12.38 -15.72 -14.02
C LEU A 106 13.25 -15.71 -15.28
N SER A 107 13.68 -14.53 -15.72
CA SER A 107 14.55 -14.37 -16.89
C SER A 107 15.37 -13.09 -16.80
N THR A 108 16.40 -13.01 -17.65
CA THR A 108 17.19 -11.78 -17.85
C THR A 108 16.35 -10.65 -18.45
N GLU A 109 15.33 -10.98 -19.24
CA GLU A 109 14.42 -9.98 -19.82
C GLU A 109 13.55 -9.30 -18.75
N THR A 110 12.91 -10.09 -17.89
CA THR A 110 12.08 -9.56 -16.81
C THR A 110 12.92 -8.97 -15.69
N GLY A 111 14.12 -9.51 -15.45
CA GLY A 111 15.02 -9.13 -14.35
C GLY A 111 14.57 -9.65 -12.98
N PHE A 112 13.59 -10.57 -12.96
CA PHE A 112 13.12 -11.23 -11.75
C PHE A 112 14.01 -12.45 -11.46
N THR A 113 14.62 -12.49 -10.27
CA THR A 113 15.61 -13.51 -9.91
C THR A 113 15.20 -14.35 -8.69
N GLN A 114 14.34 -13.81 -7.82
CA GLN A 114 13.89 -14.55 -6.64
C GLN A 114 12.91 -15.66 -7.00
N ASN A 115 13.08 -16.83 -6.39
CA ASN A 115 12.24 -18.00 -6.62
C ASN A 115 11.87 -18.69 -5.30
N PRO A 116 11.04 -18.05 -4.47
CA PRO A 116 10.66 -18.60 -3.18
C PRO A 116 9.95 -19.94 -3.36
N ALA A 117 10.36 -20.95 -2.57
CA ALA A 117 9.87 -22.33 -2.65
C ALA A 117 9.98 -22.99 -4.05
N SER A 118 10.82 -22.44 -4.94
CA SER A 118 11.07 -22.98 -6.29
C SER A 118 9.84 -23.07 -7.21
N VAL A 119 8.72 -22.45 -6.84
CA VAL A 119 7.43 -22.61 -7.53
C VAL A 119 7.33 -21.86 -8.85
N PHE A 120 8.24 -20.91 -9.12
CA PHE A 120 8.20 -20.08 -10.34
C PHE A 120 9.15 -20.55 -11.44
N THR A 121 9.89 -21.63 -11.19
CA THR A 121 10.84 -22.21 -12.15
C THR A 121 10.13 -22.58 -13.45
N GLY A 122 10.63 -22.07 -14.58
CA GLY A 122 10.10 -22.38 -15.90
C GLY A 122 8.73 -21.79 -16.24
N LYS A 123 8.08 -21.07 -15.30
CA LYS A 123 6.77 -20.44 -15.54
C LYS A 123 6.90 -19.23 -16.46
N SER A 124 5.98 -19.11 -17.42
CA SER A 124 5.80 -17.89 -18.21
C SER A 124 5.05 -16.82 -17.42
N LEU A 125 5.08 -15.56 -17.89
CA LEU A 125 4.29 -14.48 -17.29
C LEU A 125 2.79 -14.81 -17.28
N GLN A 126 2.29 -15.43 -18.34
CA GLN A 126 0.90 -15.90 -18.43
C GLN A 126 0.60 -16.94 -17.34
N GLN A 127 1.48 -17.94 -17.17
CA GLN A 127 1.31 -18.98 -16.14
C GLN A 127 1.38 -18.43 -14.71
N VAL A 128 2.09 -17.31 -14.49
CA VAL A 128 2.09 -16.62 -13.20
C VAL A 128 0.77 -15.87 -12.98
N LEU A 129 0.23 -15.19 -14.00
CA LEU A 129 -1.08 -14.55 -13.92
C LEU A 129 -2.23 -15.56 -13.72
N GLU A 130 -2.09 -16.74 -14.30
CA GLU A 130 -3.04 -17.85 -14.17
C GLU A 130 -2.89 -18.66 -12.89
N SER A 131 -1.75 -18.56 -12.21
CA SER A 131 -1.54 -19.24 -10.93
C SER A 131 -2.70 -18.91 -9.99
N GLY A 132 -3.17 -19.86 -9.19
CA GLY A 132 -4.17 -19.62 -8.14
C GLY A 132 -3.51 -19.32 -6.79
N GLY A 133 -4.19 -18.59 -5.89
CA GLY A 133 -3.70 -18.28 -4.53
C GLY A 133 -3.66 -16.80 -4.20
N ASN A 134 -4.24 -16.43 -3.06
CA ASN A 134 -4.52 -15.02 -2.69
C ASN A 134 -3.62 -14.55 -1.54
N GLN A 135 -2.51 -15.26 -1.30
CA GLN A 135 -1.63 -15.00 -0.16
C GLN A 135 -0.16 -15.14 -0.55
N GLY A 136 0.69 -14.42 0.20
CA GLY A 136 2.14 -14.52 0.13
C GLY A 136 2.73 -14.18 -1.23
N ASN A 137 3.76 -14.96 -1.62
CA ASN A 137 4.56 -14.68 -2.81
C ASN A 137 3.80 -14.89 -4.12
N THR A 138 2.76 -15.71 -4.15
CA THR A 138 1.95 -15.92 -5.37
C THR A 138 1.07 -14.71 -5.68
N ALA A 139 0.42 -14.13 -4.66
CA ALA A 139 -0.33 -12.90 -4.84
C ALA A 139 0.60 -11.74 -5.24
N LEU A 140 1.75 -11.62 -4.55
CA LEU A 140 2.77 -10.64 -4.90
C LEU A 140 3.23 -10.80 -6.36
N ALA A 141 3.54 -12.02 -6.80
CA ALA A 141 3.98 -12.29 -8.16
C ALA A 141 2.96 -11.81 -9.19
N ARG A 142 1.67 -12.05 -8.98
CA ARG A 142 0.62 -11.58 -9.90
C ARG A 142 0.53 -10.07 -9.98
N HIS A 143 0.51 -9.38 -8.85
CA HIS A 143 0.46 -7.91 -8.85
C HIS A 143 1.71 -7.32 -9.49
N VAL A 144 2.89 -7.87 -9.22
CA VAL A 144 4.14 -7.39 -9.81
C VAL A 144 4.18 -7.66 -11.32
N VAL A 145 3.73 -8.83 -11.78
CA VAL A 145 3.64 -9.12 -13.23
C VAL A 145 2.65 -8.18 -13.90
N ALA A 146 1.48 -7.94 -13.30
CA ALA A 146 0.50 -6.99 -13.83
C ALA A 146 1.09 -5.57 -13.95
N ALA A 147 1.75 -5.09 -12.90
CA ALA A 147 2.43 -3.80 -12.90
C ALA A 147 3.55 -3.73 -13.95
N PHE A 148 4.34 -4.80 -14.10
CA PHE A 148 5.40 -4.89 -15.08
C PHE A 148 4.88 -4.89 -16.52
N LEU A 149 3.78 -5.59 -16.79
CA LEU A 149 3.13 -5.61 -18.10
C LEU A 149 2.55 -4.25 -18.46
N THR A 150 1.90 -3.56 -17.51
CA THR A 150 1.51 -2.15 -17.69
C THR A 150 2.72 -1.28 -17.98
N ALA A 151 3.79 -1.40 -17.20
CA ALA A 151 5.02 -0.66 -17.45
C ALA A 151 5.57 -0.93 -18.87
N LYS A 152 5.52 -2.17 -19.36
CA LYS A 152 5.99 -2.50 -20.71
C LYS A 152 5.06 -1.97 -21.81
N ALA A 153 3.75 -2.16 -21.69
CA ALA A 153 2.76 -1.71 -22.67
C ALA A 153 2.78 -0.18 -22.89
N TYR A 154 3.11 0.57 -21.83
CA TYR A 154 3.20 2.03 -21.86
C TYR A 154 4.66 2.53 -21.86
N GLN A 155 5.59 1.73 -22.41
CA GLN A 155 6.99 2.11 -22.67
C GLN A 155 7.77 2.63 -21.45
N ASN A 156 7.37 2.21 -20.25
CA ASN A 156 7.98 2.56 -18.97
C ASN A 156 7.94 4.07 -18.67
N ASP A 157 6.98 4.80 -19.25
CA ASP A 157 6.83 6.26 -19.07
C ASP A 157 6.35 6.59 -17.63
N PRO A 158 7.18 7.20 -16.78
CA PRO A 158 6.84 7.47 -15.38
C PRO A 158 5.72 8.52 -15.22
N SER A 159 5.33 9.21 -16.28
CA SER A 159 4.18 10.13 -16.28
C SER A 159 2.84 9.41 -16.44
N ARG A 160 2.85 8.20 -17.00
CA ARG A 160 1.67 7.37 -17.32
C ARG A 160 1.55 6.14 -16.43
N VAL A 161 2.66 5.53 -16.03
CA VAL A 161 2.63 4.30 -15.24
C VAL A 161 2.85 4.56 -13.75
N MET A 162 2.23 3.74 -12.92
CA MET A 162 2.37 3.81 -11.47
C MET A 162 3.71 3.30 -10.97
N LEU A 163 4.16 2.19 -11.55
CA LEU A 163 5.42 1.54 -11.25
C LEU A 163 6.17 1.32 -12.56
N THR A 164 7.45 1.65 -12.55
CA THR A 164 8.37 1.31 -13.63
C THR A 164 8.77 -0.17 -13.57
N GLN A 165 9.29 -0.70 -14.67
CA GLN A 165 9.86 -2.05 -14.72
C GLN A 165 10.98 -2.24 -13.68
N ALA A 166 11.82 -1.23 -13.47
CA ALA A 166 12.88 -1.27 -12.45
C ALA A 166 12.31 -1.38 -11.03
N GLN A 167 11.25 -0.63 -10.72
CA GLN A 167 10.57 -0.73 -9.43
C GLN A 167 9.91 -2.11 -9.24
N CYS A 168 9.28 -2.65 -10.29
CA CYS A 168 8.72 -4.00 -10.25
C CYS A 168 9.80 -5.05 -9.93
N ARG A 169 10.97 -4.95 -10.57
CA ARG A 169 12.13 -5.82 -10.30
C ARG A 169 12.59 -5.71 -8.86
N ALA A 170 12.73 -4.49 -8.34
CA ALA A 170 13.13 -4.26 -6.95
C ALA A 170 12.11 -4.87 -5.97
N ILE A 171 10.81 -4.69 -6.22
CA ILE A 171 9.74 -5.25 -5.39
C ILE A 171 9.82 -6.77 -5.36
N TRP A 172 9.90 -7.43 -6.53
CA TRP A 172 9.97 -8.88 -6.59
C TRP A 172 11.25 -9.42 -5.96
N ASN A 173 12.40 -8.84 -6.32
CA ASN A 173 13.69 -9.33 -5.87
C ASN A 173 13.93 -9.07 -4.37
N GLY A 174 13.22 -8.09 -3.79
CA GLY A 174 13.13 -7.87 -2.35
C GLY A 174 11.98 -8.61 -1.66
N GLN A 175 11.27 -9.50 -2.36
CA GLN A 175 10.13 -10.26 -1.84
C GLN A 175 9.05 -9.35 -1.19
N GLY A 176 8.76 -8.23 -1.84
CA GLY A 176 7.81 -7.22 -1.39
C GLY A 176 8.40 -6.18 -0.44
N VAL A 177 9.65 -6.33 -0.01
CA VAL A 177 10.39 -5.31 0.74
C VAL A 177 11.13 -4.41 -0.24
N TRP A 178 10.80 -3.12 -0.25
CA TRP A 178 11.41 -2.17 -1.18
C TRP A 178 11.28 -0.72 -0.70
N GLN A 179 12.01 0.17 -1.36
CA GLN A 179 12.06 1.58 -1.03
C GLN A 179 11.38 2.42 -2.13
N PRO A 180 10.09 2.77 -1.98
CA PRO A 180 9.36 3.55 -3.00
C PRO A 180 9.89 4.99 -3.17
N PHE A 181 10.50 5.56 -2.12
CA PHE A 181 11.14 6.86 -2.14
C PHE A 181 12.20 6.93 -1.02
N ALA A 182 13.12 7.89 -1.13
CA ALA A 182 14.22 8.07 -0.19
C ALA A 182 13.73 8.12 1.28
N GLY A 183 14.42 7.42 2.17
CA GLY A 183 14.13 7.39 3.61
C GLY A 183 13.00 6.47 4.08
N THR A 184 12.25 5.80 3.18
CA THR A 184 11.15 4.90 3.59
C THR A 184 11.28 3.52 2.97
N THR A 185 11.48 2.49 3.79
CA THR A 185 11.41 1.09 3.36
C THR A 185 10.04 0.50 3.71
N TRP A 186 9.35 -0.01 2.70
CA TRP A 186 8.11 -0.76 2.89
C TRP A 186 8.37 -2.22 3.20
N THR A 187 7.56 -2.79 4.10
CA THR A 187 7.51 -4.24 4.31
C THR A 187 6.56 -4.90 3.30
N LEU A 188 6.64 -6.22 3.15
CA LEU A 188 5.72 -7.00 2.30
C LEU A 188 4.24 -6.65 2.57
N SER A 189 3.85 -6.54 3.84
CA SER A 189 2.46 -6.20 4.21
C SER A 189 2.05 -4.82 3.69
N GLN A 190 2.95 -3.83 3.72
CA GLN A 190 2.65 -2.48 3.23
C GLN A 190 2.58 -2.44 1.71
N THR A 191 3.45 -3.20 1.03
CA THR A 191 3.44 -3.37 -0.42
C THR A 191 2.17 -4.06 -0.90
N MET A 192 1.72 -5.13 -0.22
CA MET A 192 0.46 -5.79 -0.52
C MET A 192 -0.73 -4.87 -0.28
N ALA A 193 -0.76 -4.13 0.83
CA ALA A 193 -1.83 -3.16 1.09
C ALA A 193 -1.91 -2.05 0.02
N TYR A 194 -0.77 -1.64 -0.53
CA TYR A 194 -0.73 -0.73 -1.68
C TYR A 194 -1.28 -1.40 -2.94
N PHE A 195 -0.88 -2.64 -3.24
CA PHE A 195 -1.42 -3.36 -4.40
C PHE A 195 -2.92 -3.63 -4.30
N ASP A 196 -3.42 -3.97 -3.12
CA ASP A 196 -4.86 -4.18 -2.88
C ASP A 196 -5.67 -2.89 -3.11
N LEU A 197 -5.11 -1.71 -2.74
CA LEU A 197 -5.75 -0.43 -3.02
C LEU A 197 -5.84 -0.13 -4.52
N VAL A 198 -4.77 -0.44 -5.26
CA VAL A 198 -4.60 -0.03 -6.66
C VAL A 198 -5.31 -0.98 -7.61
N TYR A 199 -5.08 -2.28 -7.43
CA TYR A 199 -5.55 -3.32 -8.34
C TYR A 199 -6.84 -4.00 -7.86
N GLY A 200 -7.34 -3.62 -6.69
CA GLY A 200 -8.34 -4.39 -5.96
C GLY A 200 -7.70 -5.56 -5.22
N PRO A 201 -8.47 -6.19 -4.31
CA PRO A 201 -7.95 -7.27 -3.50
C PRO A 201 -7.56 -8.48 -4.35
N SER A 202 -6.45 -9.12 -4.00
CA SER A 202 -5.86 -10.28 -4.70
C SER A 202 -6.75 -11.53 -4.93
N PHE A 203 -8.00 -11.52 -4.46
CA PHE A 203 -8.97 -12.61 -4.60
C PHE A 203 -9.96 -12.45 -5.77
N LEU A 204 -9.90 -11.35 -6.52
CA LEU A 204 -10.69 -11.09 -7.74
C LEU A 204 -9.82 -11.21 -9.00
#